data_AF-A0A806LBP7-F1
#
_entry.id   AF-A0A806LBP7-F1
#
_cell.length_a   1.000
_cell.length_b   1.000
_cell.length_c   1.000
_cell.angle_alpha   90.00
_cell.angle_beta   90.00
_cell.angle_gamma   90.00
#
_symmetry.space_group_name_H-M   'P 1'
#
loop_
_entity.id
_entity.type
_entity.pdbx_description
1 polymer ?
#
loop_
_entity_poly.entity_id
_entity_poly.type
_entity_poly.pdbx_seq_one_letter_code
_entity_poly.pdbx_strand_id
1 'polypeptide(L)'
;MTNHQTMLKIFILEDNADFLNFLESTLRNYIMIEALHAEIKFTTQSATDLLDAVDLEEINDCLFLLDIDIPGSSVSGIDIATILRKKSLYADIMFLDCNNKVTT
;
A
#
# COMPACT_ATOMS: atom_id res chain seq x y z
N MET A 1 -6.19 30.94 -5.44
CA MET A 1 -6.58 29.53 -5.43
C MET A 1 -5.30 28.71 -5.32
N THR A 2 -4.93 28.33 -4.11
CA THR A 2 -3.77 27.46 -3.88
C THR A 2 -4.18 26.05 -4.30
N ASN A 3 -3.66 25.57 -5.42
CA ASN A 3 -3.65 24.14 -5.71
C ASN A 3 -2.84 23.48 -4.59
N HIS A 4 -3.51 22.91 -3.61
CA HIS A 4 -2.89 21.91 -2.76
C HIS A 4 -2.82 20.65 -3.61
N GLN A 5 -1.77 20.51 -4.43
CA GLN A 5 -1.39 19.19 -4.90
C GLN A 5 -0.87 18.47 -3.66
N THR A 6 -1.71 17.62 -3.09
CA THR A 6 -1.31 16.72 -2.01
C THR A 6 -0.44 15.63 -2.62
N MET A 7 0.72 15.40 -2.03
CA MET A 7 1.63 14.33 -2.44
C MET A 7 0.98 12.99 -2.14
N LEU A 8 0.88 12.12 -3.15
CA LEU A 8 0.33 10.78 -3.00
C LEU A 8 1.21 9.97 -2.03
N LYS A 9 0.64 9.47 -0.95
CA LYS A 9 1.35 8.68 0.05
C LYS A 9 1.17 7.20 -0.24
N ILE A 10 2.25 6.48 -0.48
CA ILE A 10 2.21 5.05 -0.82
C ILE A 10 2.61 4.24 0.40
N PHE A 11 1.79 3.24 0.72
CA PHE A 11 2.04 2.24 1.76
C PHE A 11 2.05 0.86 1.13
N ILE A 12 2.99 0.01 1.55
CA ILE A 12 3.18 -1.31 0.98
C ILE A 12 3.18 -2.37 2.08
N LEU A 13 2.36 -3.41 1.90
CA LEU A 13 2.32 -4.61 2.70
C LEU A 13 2.51 -5.82 1.80
N GLU A 14 3.61 -6.53 2.02
CA GLU A 14 4.02 -7.68 1.22
C GLU A 14 4.81 -8.63 2.12
N ASP A 15 4.41 -9.90 2.18
CA ASP A 15 4.99 -10.87 3.12
C ASP A 15 6.40 -11.31 2.69
N ASN A 16 6.69 -11.28 1.39
CA ASN A 16 7.97 -11.70 0.85
C ASN A 16 8.97 -10.54 0.82
N ALA A 17 10.02 -10.61 1.64
CA ALA A 17 11.03 -9.55 1.73
C ALA A 17 11.73 -9.25 0.40
N ASP A 18 12.01 -10.25 -0.43
CA ASP A 18 12.67 -10.06 -1.72
C ASP A 18 11.75 -9.32 -2.69
N PHE A 19 10.48 -9.69 -2.73
CA PHE A 19 9.49 -9.02 -3.57
C PHE A 19 9.16 -7.62 -3.06
N LEU A 20 9.07 -7.42 -1.74
CA LEU A 20 8.90 -6.11 -1.12
C LEU A 20 10.05 -5.15 -1.51
N ASN A 21 11.30 -5.62 -1.39
CA ASN A 21 12.49 -4.84 -1.79
C ASN A 21 12.50 -4.50 -3.28
N PHE A 22 12.11 -5.46 -4.13
CA PHE A 22 11.97 -5.27 -5.56
C PHE A 22 10.90 -4.21 -5.89
N LEU A 23 9.73 -4.33 -5.27
CA LEU A 23 8.60 -3.43 -5.47
C LEU A 23 8.95 -2.01 -5.01
N GLU A 24 9.52 -1.87 -3.81
CA GLU A 24 9.95 -0.59 -3.27
C GLU A 24 10.97 0.08 -4.21
N SER A 25 12.01 -0.65 -4.63
CA SER A 25 13.05 -0.11 -5.51
C SER A 25 12.49 0.30 -6.87
N THR A 26 11.60 -0.53 -7.44
CA THR A 26 10.95 -0.27 -8.73
C THR A 26 10.08 0.99 -8.66
N LEU A 27 9.25 1.12 -7.62
CA LEU A 27 8.39 2.27 -7.42
C LEU A 27 9.20 3.54 -7.15
N ARG A 28 10.25 3.49 -6.33
CA ARG A 28 11.14 4.64 -6.09
C ARG A 28 11.76 5.15 -7.38
N ASN A 29 12.26 4.23 -8.21
CA ASN A 29 12.83 4.59 -9.51
C ASN A 29 11.79 5.20 -10.44
N TYR A 30 10.60 4.61 -10.53
CA TYR A 30 9.52 5.11 -11.39
C TYR A 30 9.05 6.50 -10.97
N ILE A 31 8.82 6.73 -9.67
CA ILE A 31 8.45 8.04 -9.11
C ILE A 31 9.50 9.09 -9.48
N MET A 32 10.79 8.74 -9.38
CA MET A 32 11.90 9.64 -9.71
C MET A 32 11.97 9.96 -11.21
N ILE A 33 11.92 8.93 -12.06
CA ILE A 33 12.08 9.06 -13.52
C ILE A 33 10.94 9.89 -14.11
N GLU A 34 9.71 9.63 -13.68
CA GLU A 34 8.51 10.31 -14.18
C GLU A 34 8.18 11.60 -13.40
N ALA A 35 9.03 11.98 -12.44
CA ALA A 35 8.84 13.15 -11.57
C ALA A 35 7.44 13.22 -10.93
N LEU A 36 6.94 12.07 -10.46
CA LEU A 36 5.60 11.97 -9.87
C LEU A 36 5.55 12.67 -8.53
N HIS A 37 4.40 13.28 -8.23
CA HIS A 37 4.14 13.88 -6.92
C HIS A 37 3.67 12.80 -5.92
N ALA A 38 4.55 11.83 -5.63
CA ALA A 38 4.28 10.70 -4.76
C ALA A 38 5.49 10.35 -3.88
N GLU A 39 5.23 9.74 -2.72
CA GLU A 39 6.28 9.28 -1.79
C GLU A 39 5.87 7.93 -1.19
N ILE A 40 6.81 6.97 -1.14
CA ILE A 40 6.66 5.75 -0.34
C ILE A 40 6.88 6.10 1.13
N LYS A 41 5.80 6.11 1.92
CA LYS A 41 5.82 6.46 3.35
C LYS A 41 6.27 5.30 4.23
N PHE A 42 5.80 4.09 3.92
CA PHE A 42 6.05 2.93 4.77
C PHE A 42 5.96 1.63 3.97
N THR A 43 6.88 0.72 4.24
CA THR A 43 6.93 -0.62 3.67
C THR A 43 7.10 -1.61 4.83
N THR A 44 6.31 -2.69 4.84
CA THR A 44 6.35 -3.69 5.91
C THR A 44 5.88 -5.05 5.44
N GLN A 45 6.26 -6.08 6.19
CA GLN A 45 5.74 -7.45 6.06
C GLN A 45 4.63 -7.74 7.10
N SER A 46 4.34 -6.77 7.99
CA SER A 46 3.45 -6.93 9.13
C SER A 46 2.19 -6.07 8.97
N ALA A 47 1.03 -6.73 8.99
CA ALA A 47 -0.27 -6.07 8.95
C ALA A 47 -0.48 -5.10 10.12
N THR A 48 -0.01 -5.44 11.32
CA THR A 48 -0.15 -4.57 12.49
C THR A 48 0.69 -3.31 12.34
N ASP A 49 1.93 -3.45 11.88
CA ASP A 49 2.85 -2.34 11.73
C ASP A 49 2.35 -1.36 10.66
N LEU A 50 1.72 -1.88 9.60
CA LEU A 50 1.06 -1.05 8.60
C LEU A 50 -0.05 -0.21 9.25
N LEU A 51 -0.96 -0.83 10.00
CA LEU A 51 -2.09 -0.13 10.62
C LEU A 51 -1.62 0.91 11.65
N ASP A 52 -0.52 0.62 12.36
CA ASP A 52 0.08 1.55 13.32
C ASP A 52 0.80 2.73 12.64
N ALA A 53 1.34 2.53 11.43
CA ALA A 53 2.04 3.57 10.67
C ALA A 53 1.08 4.52 9.92
N VAL A 54 -0.17 4.11 9.69
CA VAL A 54 -1.14 4.92 8.97
C VAL A 54 -1.75 5.97 9.89
N ASP A 55 -1.49 7.23 9.58
CA ASP A 55 -2.23 8.33 10.18
C ASP A 55 -3.65 8.39 9.59
N LEU A 56 -4.64 8.06 10.42
CA LEU A 56 -6.05 8.04 10.04
C LEU A 56 -6.63 9.44 9.77
N GLU A 57 -6.00 10.51 10.25
CA GLU A 57 -6.42 11.89 9.97
C GLU A 57 -5.96 12.35 8.58
N GLU A 58 -4.88 11.76 8.05
CA GLU A 58 -4.28 12.10 6.76
C GLU A 58 -4.36 10.95 5.73
N ILE A 59 -5.27 10.01 5.91
CA ILE A 59 -5.45 8.82 5.05
C ILE A 59 -6.04 9.16 3.66
N ASN A 60 -6.55 10.38 3.48
CA ASN A 60 -6.98 10.85 2.16
C ASN A 60 -5.75 11.03 1.27
N ASP A 61 -5.86 10.72 -0.02
CA ASP A 61 -4.74 10.73 -0.98
C ASP A 61 -3.62 9.73 -0.63
N CYS A 62 -3.99 8.57 -0.08
CA CYS A 62 -3.09 7.44 0.15
C CYS A 62 -3.38 6.31 -0.84
N LEU A 63 -2.32 5.67 -1.33
CA LEU A 63 -2.36 4.43 -2.10
C LEU A 63 -1.80 3.29 -1.25
N PHE A 64 -2.61 2.25 -1.06
CA PHE A 64 -2.24 1.04 -0.33
C PHE A 64 -2.01 -0.10 -1.32
N LEU A 65 -0.79 -0.62 -1.37
CA LEU A 65 -0.44 -1.84 -2.08
C LEU A 65 -0.43 -2.99 -1.07
N LEU A 66 -1.40 -3.90 -1.17
CA LEU A 66 -1.63 -4.93 -0.16
C LEU A 66 -1.56 -6.31 -0.77
N ASP A 67 -0.68 -7.16 -0.25
CA ASP A 67 -0.79 -8.60 -0.41
C ASP A 67 -2.05 -9.12 0.30
N ILE A 68 -2.76 -10.05 -0.34
CA ILE A 68 -3.97 -10.68 0.19
C ILE A 68 -3.59 -11.73 1.23
N ASP A 69 -2.60 -12.57 0.92
CA ASP A 69 -2.28 -13.79 1.66
C ASP A 69 -1.07 -13.58 2.55
N ILE A 70 -1.27 -12.99 3.74
CA ILE A 70 -0.19 -12.66 4.68
C ILE A 70 0.01 -13.80 5.68
N PRO A 71 1.06 -14.64 5.57
CA PRO A 71 1.26 -15.77 6.45
C PRO A 71 1.54 -15.33 7.90
N GLY A 72 0.92 -15.99 8.86
CA GLY A 72 1.12 -15.71 10.28
C GLY A 72 0.32 -14.51 10.81
N SER A 73 -0.45 -13.82 9.96
CA SER A 73 -1.40 -12.79 10.39
C SER A 73 -2.78 -13.41 10.64
N SER A 74 -3.49 -12.93 11.68
CA SER A 74 -4.91 -13.26 11.87
C SER A 74 -5.84 -12.40 11.00
N VAL A 75 -5.27 -11.48 10.22
CA VAL A 75 -5.96 -10.48 9.42
C VAL A 75 -5.42 -10.55 7.99
N SER A 76 -6.30 -10.78 7.01
CA SER A 76 -5.93 -10.83 5.59
C SER A 76 -5.75 -9.42 5.00
N GLY A 77 -5.14 -9.30 3.82
CA GLY A 77 -5.09 -8.04 3.09
C GLY A 77 -6.48 -7.44 2.81
N ILE A 78 -7.49 -8.29 2.62
CA ILE A 78 -8.90 -7.89 2.42
C ILE A 78 -9.49 -7.29 3.70
N ASP A 79 -9.17 -7.86 4.86
CA ASP A 79 -9.64 -7.34 6.15
C ASP A 79 -9.02 -5.97 6.44
N ILE A 80 -7.72 -5.80 6.16
CA ILE A 80 -7.01 -4.52 6.25
C ILE A 80 -7.67 -3.50 5.33
N ALA A 81 -7.92 -3.85 4.07
CA ALA A 81 -8.59 -2.98 3.12
C ALA A 81 -9.98 -2.56 3.62
N THR A 82 -10.71 -3.46 4.26
CA THR A 82 -12.02 -3.18 4.86
C THR A 82 -11.92 -2.20 6.03
N ILE A 83 -10.89 -2.34 6.87
CA ILE A 83 -10.60 -1.41 7.97
C ILE A 83 -10.27 -0.02 7.41
N LEU A 84 -9.38 0.08 6.43
CA LEU A 84 -8.98 1.34 5.79
C LEU A 84 -10.17 2.01 5.10
N ARG A 85 -11.01 1.24 4.39
CA ARG A 85 -12.20 1.77 3.68
C ARG A 85 -13.26 2.34 4.63
N LYS A 86 -13.39 1.78 5.83
CA LYS A 86 -14.27 2.35 6.87
C LYS A 86 -13.78 3.70 7.38
N LYS A 87 -12.50 4.01 7.22
CA LYS A 87 -11.86 5.26 7.66
C LYS A 87 -11.82 6.29 6.55
N SER A 88 -11.56 5.88 5.31
CA SER A 88 -11.65 6.77 4.15
C SER A 88 -12.20 6.08 2.92
N LEU A 89 -13.15 6.77 2.28
CA LEU A 89 -13.68 6.39 0.99
C LEU A 89 -12.74 6.79 -0.16
N TYR A 90 -11.77 7.65 0.10
CA TYR A 90 -10.88 8.25 -0.91
C TYR A 90 -9.47 7.65 -0.91
N ALA A 91 -9.16 6.71 -0.01
CA ALA A 91 -7.95 5.93 -0.08
C ALA A 91 -8.02 4.96 -1.27
N ASP A 92 -6.99 4.94 -2.11
CA ASP A 92 -6.87 3.96 -3.18
C ASP A 92 -6.24 2.68 -2.63
N ILE A 93 -6.79 1.53 -2.99
CA ILE A 93 -6.31 0.22 -2.53
C ILE A 93 -6.12 -0.66 -3.75
N MET A 94 -4.91 -1.18 -3.91
CA MET A 94 -4.52 -2.10 -4.96
C MET A 94 -4.02 -3.39 -4.30
N PHE A 95 -4.59 -4.51 -4.71
CA PHE A 95 -4.13 -5.82 -4.25
C PHE A 95 -3.00 -6.33 -5.12
N LEU A 96 -1.96 -6.84 -4.47
CA LEU A 96 -0.89 -7.61 -5.07
C LEU A 96 -1.23 -9.07 -4.79
N ASP A 97 -1.45 -9.87 -5.82
CA ASP A 97 -1.68 -11.29 -5.65
C ASP A 97 -0.83 -12.05 -6.66
N CYS A 98 0.03 -12.93 -6.15
CA CYS A 98 0.85 -13.82 -6.95
C CYS A 98 0.11 -15.11 -7.33
N ASN A 99 -1.18 -15.25 -7.02
CA ASN A 99 -1.96 -16.41 -7.37
C ASN A 99 -2.01 -16.57 -8.89
N ASN A 100 -1.20 -17.53 -9.34
CA ASN A 100 -1.21 -18.12 -10.66
C ASN A 100 -2.50 -18.95 -10.89
N LYS A 101 -3.68 -18.39 -10.59
CA LYS A 101 -4.94 -18.94 -11.06
C LYS A 101 -5.06 -18.67 -12.56
N VAL A 102 -4.24 -19.38 -13.33
CA VAL A 102 -4.62 -19.81 -14.67
C VAL A 102 -5.84 -20.69 -14.45
N THR A 103 -7.02 -20.08 -14.55
CA THR A 103 -8.29 -20.80 -14.64
C THR A 103 -8.15 -21.74 -15.83
N THR A 104 -7.98 -23.03 -15.55
CA THR A 104 -7.99 -24.11 -16.55
C THR A 104 -9.42 -24.56 -16.78
#